data_AF-A0A1G2YGK3-F1
#
_entry.id   AF-A0A1G2YGK3-F1
#
_cell.length_a   1.000
_cell.length_b   1.000
_cell.length_c   1.000
_cell.angle_alpha   90.00
_cell.angle_beta   90.00
_cell.angle_gamma   90.00
#
_symmetry.space_group_name_H-M   'P 1'
#
loop_
_entity.id
_entity.type
_entity.pdbx_description
1 polymer ?
#
loop_
_entity_poly.entity_id
_entity_poly.type
_entity_poly.pdbx_seq_one_letter_code
_entity_poly.pdbx_strand_id
1 'polypeptide(L)'
;MKGVDWGALPVASEEWKSQAELLQELNALRKRIAEFEQSSRYIKNKRQMMNENQAMHTEPYLTKPLTKTELKILHLILNGKSNKEIASLLHRSVRTVEVHRSHIMRKFDADNLIDLFKRAAVMGLVELPEIPHSGNTKQGQAASIES
;
A
#
# COMPACT_ATOMS: atom_id res chain seq x y z
N MET A 1 -35.32 45.57 -41.12
CA MET A 1 -34.26 44.60 -40.72
C MET A 1 -34.95 43.52 -39.91
N LYS A 2 -34.82 42.26 -40.35
CA LYS A 2 -35.74 41.15 -40.01
C LYS A 2 -35.62 40.75 -38.54
N GLY A 3 -36.78 40.63 -37.89
CA GLY A 3 -36.92 40.12 -36.54
C GLY A 3 -36.42 38.69 -36.45
N VAL A 4 -35.73 38.39 -35.35
CA VAL A 4 -35.36 37.03 -35.00
C VAL A 4 -36.64 36.33 -34.56
N ASP A 5 -37.11 35.45 -35.44
CA ASP A 5 -38.19 34.51 -35.19
C ASP A 5 -37.69 33.47 -34.18
N TRP A 6 -38.25 33.49 -32.97
CA TRP A 6 -38.00 32.48 -31.92
C TRP A 6 -38.91 31.24 -32.09
N GLY A 7 -39.50 31.07 -33.28
CA GLY A 7 -40.27 29.89 -33.65
C GLY A 7 -39.40 28.63 -33.72
N ALA A 8 -39.71 27.69 -32.84
CA ALA A 8 -39.20 26.32 -32.79
C ALA A 8 -37.79 26.11 -32.22
N LEU A 9 -37.56 26.59 -31.00
CA LEU A 9 -36.79 25.75 -30.07
C LEU A 9 -37.75 24.72 -29.45
N PRO A 10 -37.37 23.43 -29.41
CA PRO A 10 -38.21 22.37 -28.86
C PRO A 10 -38.35 22.55 -27.34
N VAL A 11 -39.33 23.34 -26.93
CA VAL A 11 -39.74 23.50 -25.53
C VAL A 11 -40.85 22.49 -25.27
N ALA A 12 -40.47 21.22 -25.09
CA ALA A 12 -41.19 20.20 -24.31
C ALA A 12 -40.71 18.79 -24.66
N SER A 13 -39.58 18.38 -24.09
CA SER A 13 -39.53 17.03 -23.54
C SER A 13 -38.67 17.11 -22.28
N GLU A 14 -39.26 16.70 -21.16
CA GLU A 14 -38.59 16.37 -19.90
C GLU A 14 -38.35 17.56 -18.95
N GLU A 15 -39.37 17.80 -18.12
CA GLU A 15 -39.26 18.12 -16.69
C GLU A 15 -38.16 19.11 -16.28
N TRP A 16 -38.51 20.39 -16.27
CA TRP A 16 -37.69 21.41 -15.59
C TRP A 16 -37.81 21.15 -14.08
N LYS A 17 -36.85 20.38 -13.54
CA LYS A 17 -36.73 20.03 -12.12
C LYS A 17 -37.04 21.23 -11.21
N SER A 18 -37.72 20.99 -10.09
CA SER A 18 -38.05 22.05 -9.13
C SER A 18 -36.79 22.80 -8.71
N GLN A 19 -36.90 24.10 -8.43
CA GLN A 19 -35.74 24.92 -8.03
C GLN A 19 -35.02 24.35 -6.79
N ALA A 20 -35.74 23.62 -5.93
CA ALA A 20 -35.18 22.87 -4.82
C ALA A 20 -34.35 21.66 -5.25
N GLU A 21 -34.77 20.93 -6.29
CA GLU A 21 -34.06 19.76 -6.83
C GLU A 21 -32.76 20.18 -7.54
N LEU A 22 -32.80 21.27 -8.31
CA LEU A 22 -31.61 21.83 -8.94
C LEU A 22 -30.58 22.29 -7.90
N LEU A 23 -31.04 22.87 -6.79
CA LEU A 23 -30.17 23.27 -5.68
C LEU A 23 -29.59 22.05 -4.93
N GLN A 24 -30.35 20.98 -4.76
CA GLN A 24 -29.84 19.73 -4.19
C GLN A 24 -28.79 19.07 -5.09
N GLU A 25 -29.05 19.04 -6.40
CA GLU A 25 -28.13 18.46 -7.38
C GLU A 25 -26.82 19.26 -7.47
N LEU A 26 -26.90 20.60 -7.44
CA LEU A 26 -25.74 21.48 -7.40
C LEU A 26 -24.91 21.28 -6.12
N ASN A 27 -25.55 21.18 -4.96
CA ASN A 27 -24.86 20.94 -3.69
C ASN A 27 -24.22 19.55 -3.63
N ALA A 28 -24.89 18.52 -4.16
CA ALA A 28 -24.34 17.17 -4.27
C ALA A 28 -23.11 17.13 -5.19
N LEU A 29 -23.14 17.88 -6.30
CA LEU A 29 -21.99 17.99 -7.21
C LEU A 29 -20.82 18.72 -6.55
N ARG A 30 -21.07 19.84 -5.86
CA ARG A 30 -20.03 20.57 -5.10
C ARG A 30 -19.38 19.70 -4.03
N LYS A 31 -20.17 18.87 -3.34
CA LYS A 31 -19.67 17.91 -2.34
C LYS A 31 -18.74 16.87 -2.98
N ARG A 32 -19.14 16.28 -4.11
CA ARG A 32 -18.31 15.30 -4.85
C ARG A 32 -16.99 15.88 -5.34
N ILE A 33 -16.99 17.13 -5.82
CA ILE A 33 -15.77 17.84 -6.24
C ILE A 33 -14.87 18.08 -5.02
N ALA A 34 -15.43 18.55 -3.90
CA ALA A 34 -14.67 18.76 -2.68
C ALA A 34 -14.07 17.46 -2.13
N GLU A 35 -14.80 16.35 -2.17
CA GLU A 35 -14.31 15.02 -1.78
C GLU A 35 -13.18 14.53 -2.72
N PHE A 36 -13.30 14.78 -4.02
CA PHE A 36 -12.26 14.46 -5.00
C PHE A 36 -11.00 15.31 -4.82
N GLU A 37 -11.14 16.61 -4.54
CA GLU A 37 -10.03 17.51 -4.25
C GLU A 37 -9.35 17.16 -2.92
N GLN A 38 -10.13 16.80 -1.89
CA GLN A 38 -9.61 16.29 -0.63
C GLN A 38 -8.84 14.99 -0.83
N SER A 39 -9.34 14.07 -1.64
CA SER A 39 -8.66 12.81 -1.98
C SER A 39 -7.38 13.07 -2.78
N SER A 40 -7.40 14.01 -3.73
CA SER A 40 -6.21 14.45 -4.48
C SER A 40 -5.17 15.12 -3.57
N ARG A 41 -5.63 15.95 -2.62
CA ARG A 41 -4.77 16.59 -1.61
C ARG A 41 -4.18 15.56 -0.64
N TYR A 42 -4.98 14.57 -0.23
CA TYR A 42 -4.54 13.47 0.63
C TYR A 42 -3.47 12.62 -0.08
N ILE A 43 -3.68 12.23 -1.34
CA ILE A 43 -2.70 11.45 -2.11
C ILE A 43 -1.41 12.26 -2.33
N LYS A 44 -1.52 13.55 -2.66
CA LYS A 44 -0.36 14.45 -2.83
C LYS A 44 0.44 14.62 -1.54
N ASN A 45 -0.24 14.89 -0.42
CA ASN A 45 0.40 15.05 0.89
C ASN A 45 0.99 13.73 1.40
N LYS A 46 0.30 12.61 1.22
CA LYS A 46 0.80 11.27 1.61
C LYS A 46 2.06 10.91 0.82
N ARG A 47 2.09 11.21 -0.48
CA ARG A 47 3.29 11.04 -1.32
C ARG A 47 4.43 11.97 -0.89
N GLN A 48 4.11 13.22 -0.55
CA GLN A 48 5.10 14.16 -0.03
C GLN A 48 5.67 13.71 1.32
N MET A 49 4.83 13.24 2.25
CA MET A 49 5.25 12.68 3.53
C MET A 49 6.10 11.41 3.38
N MET A 50 5.79 10.55 2.40
CA MET A 50 6.66 9.42 2.05
C MET A 50 8.01 9.90 1.52
N ASN A 51 8.03 10.96 0.69
CA ASN A 51 9.26 11.52 0.13
C ASN A 51 10.11 12.27 1.17
N GLU A 52 9.50 12.98 2.11
CA GLU A 52 10.17 13.69 3.20
C GLU A 52 10.79 12.71 4.21
N ASN A 53 10.10 11.60 4.51
CA ASN A 53 10.69 10.49 5.26
C ASN A 53 11.83 9.80 4.50
N GLN A 54 11.77 9.73 3.17
CA GLN A 54 12.83 9.17 2.34
C GLN A 54 14.08 10.08 2.28
N ALA A 55 13.90 11.40 2.31
CA ALA A 55 15.00 12.37 2.27
C ALA A 55 15.80 12.46 3.59
N MET A 56 15.22 12.05 4.72
CA MET A 56 15.92 12.02 6.01
C MET A 56 16.80 10.78 6.24
N HIS A 57 16.79 9.80 5.33
CA HIS A 57 17.67 8.64 5.41
C HIS A 57 18.48 8.48 4.11
N THR A 58 19.37 9.45 3.87
CA THR A 58 20.41 9.36 2.86
C THR A 58 21.73 8.84 3.45
N GLU A 59 21.65 8.00 4.48
CA GLU A 59 22.79 7.22 4.95
C GLU A 59 22.63 5.80 4.38
N PRO A 60 23.64 5.25 3.69
CA PRO A 60 23.60 3.86 3.27
C PRO A 60 23.54 3.01 4.54
N TYR A 61 22.34 2.52 4.88
CA TYR A 61 22.09 1.64 6.02
C TYR A 61 22.98 0.40 6.02
N LEU A 62 23.63 0.10 4.89
CA LEU A 62 24.63 -0.93 4.74
C LEU A 62 26.03 -0.34 4.90
N THR A 63 26.69 -0.65 6.02
CA THR A 63 28.12 -0.37 6.20
C THR A 63 28.99 -1.15 5.20
N LYS A 64 28.50 -2.31 4.73
CA LYS A 64 29.10 -3.16 3.70
C LYS A 64 28.02 -3.92 2.92
N PRO A 65 28.27 -4.27 1.64
CA PRO A 65 27.33 -5.09 0.87
C PRO A 65 27.12 -6.47 1.51
N LEU A 66 25.92 -7.00 1.32
CA LEU A 66 25.58 -8.37 1.71
C LEU A 66 26.20 -9.36 0.74
N THR A 67 26.74 -10.44 1.28
CA THR A 67 27.12 -11.62 0.50
C THR A 67 25.89 -12.38 0.05
N LYS A 68 26.04 -13.27 -0.95
CA LYS A 68 24.95 -14.12 -1.44
C LYS A 68 24.30 -14.96 -0.31
N THR A 69 25.11 -15.45 0.63
CA THR A 69 24.62 -16.23 1.76
C THR A 69 23.83 -15.37 2.76
N GLU A 70 24.32 -14.17 3.05
CA GLU A 70 23.62 -13.23 3.94
C GLU A 70 22.31 -12.76 3.33
N LEU A 71 22.24 -12.54 2.02
CA LEU A 71 21.01 -12.22 1.30
C LEU A 71 19.96 -13.34 1.43
N LYS A 72 20.37 -14.60 1.24
CA LYS A 72 19.48 -15.75 1.43
C LYS A 72 18.95 -15.84 2.86
N ILE A 73 19.84 -15.67 3.84
CA ILE A 73 19.47 -15.71 5.25
C ILE A 73 18.54 -14.55 5.59
N LEU A 74 18.85 -13.32 5.15
CA LEU A 74 18.01 -12.14 5.32
C LEU A 74 16.60 -12.39 4.79
N HIS A 75 16.46 -12.93 3.57
CA HIS A 75 15.15 -13.24 3.01
C HIS A 75 14.35 -14.19 3.91
N LEU A 76 14.98 -15.25 4.44
CA LEU A 76 14.31 -16.18 5.35
C LEU A 76 13.94 -15.54 6.69
N ILE A 77 14.78 -14.64 7.22
CA ILE A 77 14.47 -13.86 8.43
C ILE A 77 13.20 -13.02 8.21
N LEU A 78 13.13 -12.33 7.08
CA LEU A 78 12.02 -11.45 6.73
C LEU A 78 10.72 -12.21 6.50
N ASN A 79 10.81 -13.47 6.08
CA ASN A 79 9.69 -14.41 6.01
C ASN A 79 9.34 -15.06 7.37
N GLY A 80 9.89 -14.55 8.47
CA GLY A 80 9.55 -14.99 9.83
C GLY A 80 10.20 -16.32 10.26
N LYS A 81 11.22 -16.81 9.55
CA LYS A 81 11.87 -18.08 9.91
C LYS A 81 12.79 -17.94 11.12
N SER A 82 12.70 -18.93 12.02
CA SER A 82 13.57 -19.09 13.18
C SER A 82 14.96 -19.59 12.78
N ASN A 83 15.96 -19.44 13.67
CA ASN A 83 17.33 -19.90 13.41
C ASN A 83 17.40 -21.42 13.12
N LYS A 84 16.54 -22.20 13.79
CA LYS A 84 16.46 -23.66 13.59
C LYS A 84 15.92 -23.98 12.20
N GLU A 85 14.84 -23.33 11.78
CA GLU A 85 14.27 -23.52 10.43
C GLU A 85 15.26 -23.11 9.34
N ILE A 86 15.93 -21.97 9.49
CA ILE A 86 16.95 -21.50 8.53
C ILE A 86 18.12 -22.49 8.45
N ALA A 87 18.57 -23.01 9.60
CA ALA A 87 19.64 -24.00 9.67
C ALA A 87 19.27 -25.28 8.92
N SER A 88 18.05 -25.78 9.12
CA SER A 88 17.51 -26.93 8.39
C SER A 88 17.40 -26.67 6.89
N LEU A 89 16.83 -25.54 6.48
CA LEU A 89 16.65 -25.19 5.06
C LEU A 89 17.98 -25.05 4.31
N LEU A 90 19.00 -24.51 4.98
CA LEU A 90 20.31 -24.26 4.37
C LEU A 90 21.32 -25.39 4.61
N HIS A 91 20.95 -26.46 5.31
CA HIS A 91 21.85 -27.55 5.70
C HIS A 91 23.11 -27.01 6.40
N ARG A 92 22.89 -26.20 7.43
CA ARG A 92 23.93 -25.53 8.24
C ARG A 92 23.64 -25.71 9.72
N SER A 93 24.66 -25.51 10.56
CA SER A 93 24.45 -25.48 12.01
C SER A 93 23.67 -24.22 12.42
N VAL A 94 22.88 -24.32 13.49
CA VAL A 94 22.18 -23.17 14.10
C VAL A 94 23.19 -22.08 14.47
N ARG A 95 24.35 -22.48 15.00
CA ARG A 95 25.44 -21.58 15.36
C ARG A 95 25.95 -20.77 14.17
N THR A 96 26.09 -21.39 13.00
CA THR A 96 26.49 -20.70 11.76
C THR A 96 25.44 -19.66 11.35
N VAL A 97 24.15 -19.99 11.45
CA VAL A 97 23.06 -19.07 11.15
C VAL A 97 23.07 -17.86 12.10
N GLU A 98 23.28 -18.07 13.39
CA GLU A 98 23.40 -16.98 14.37
C GLU A 98 24.54 -16.01 14.03
N VAL A 99 25.69 -16.53 13.63
CA VAL A 99 26.84 -15.71 13.20
C VAL A 99 26.46 -14.87 11.97
N HIS A 100 25.84 -15.48 10.96
CA HIS A 100 25.36 -14.74 9.80
C HIS A 100 24.31 -13.68 10.16
N ARG A 101 23.36 -13.99 11.05
CA ARG A 101 22.38 -13.02 11.54
C ARG A 101 23.05 -11.85 12.23
N SER A 102 24.03 -12.11 13.11
CA SER A 102 24.82 -11.07 13.76
C SER A 102 25.54 -10.17 12.76
N HIS A 103 26.15 -10.75 11.71
CA HIS A 103 26.78 -9.97 10.65
C HIS A 103 25.76 -9.14 9.85
N ILE A 104 24.59 -9.69 9.53
CA ILE A 104 23.50 -8.97 8.86
C ILE A 104 23.05 -7.78 9.72
N MET A 105 22.76 -8.00 11.01
CA MET A 105 22.35 -6.95 11.94
C MET A 105 23.38 -5.82 12.01
N ARG A 106 24.67 -6.16 12.12
CA ARG A 106 25.76 -5.16 12.11
C ARG A 106 25.90 -4.44 10.78
N LYS A 107 25.68 -5.13 9.66
CA LYS A 107 25.74 -4.50 8.33
C LYS A 107 24.62 -3.50 8.14
N PHE A 108 23.41 -3.83 8.61
CA PHE A 108 22.23 -2.96 8.58
C PHE A 108 22.22 -1.89 9.68
N ASP A 109 23.19 -1.94 10.60
CA ASP A 109 23.20 -1.13 11.81
C ASP A 109 21.87 -1.23 12.57
N ALA A 110 21.34 -2.45 12.67
CA ALA A 110 20.05 -2.72 13.26
C ALA A 110 20.21 -3.30 14.67
N ASP A 111 19.52 -2.71 15.64
CA ASP A 111 19.55 -3.16 17.04
C ASP A 111 18.62 -4.35 17.30
N ASN A 112 17.57 -4.48 16.50
CA ASN A 112 16.56 -5.51 16.66
C ASN A 112 15.91 -5.89 15.33
N LEU A 113 15.10 -6.96 15.35
CA LEU A 113 14.46 -7.50 14.16
C LEU A 113 13.49 -6.52 13.48
N ILE A 114 12.79 -5.70 14.27
CA ILE A 114 11.85 -4.70 13.74
C ILE A 114 12.63 -3.61 13.00
N ASP A 115 13.76 -3.17 13.56
CA ASP A 115 14.63 -2.19 12.92
C ASP A 115 15.25 -2.75 11.63
N LEU A 116 15.72 -4.00 11.65
CA LEU A 116 16.18 -4.69 10.44
C LEU A 116 15.10 -4.70 9.35
N PHE A 117 13.86 -4.99 9.72
CA PHE A 117 12.73 -5.04 8.79
C PHE A 117 12.43 -3.67 8.18
N LYS A 118 12.39 -2.62 9.02
CA LYS A 118 12.19 -1.23 8.57
C LYS A 118 13.25 -0.83 7.55
N ARG A 119 14.53 -1.07 7.86
CA ARG A 119 15.66 -0.72 6.99
C ARG A 119 15.67 -1.51 5.70
N ALA A 120 15.37 -2.82 5.76
CA ALA A 120 15.23 -3.66 4.58
C ALA A 120 14.08 -3.19 3.67
N ALA A 121 12.95 -2.76 4.23
CA ALA A 121 11.81 -2.24 3.48
C ALA A 121 12.14 -0.91 2.77
N VAL A 122 12.83 0.01 3.45
CA VAL A 122 13.28 1.29 2.85
C VAL A 122 14.22 1.06 1.67
N MET A 123 15.05 0.02 1.73
CA MET A 123 15.96 -0.36 0.65
C MET A 123 15.30 -1.16 -0.48
N GLY A 124 13.99 -1.44 -0.40
CA GLY A 124 13.28 -2.26 -1.38
C GLY A 124 13.72 -3.73 -1.41
N LEU A 125 14.36 -4.22 -0.34
CA LEU A 125 14.78 -5.62 -0.20
C LEU A 125 13.64 -6.53 0.29
N VAL A 126 12.48 -5.94 0.61
CA VAL A 126 11.26 -6.64 1.05
C VAL A 126 10.10 -6.16 0.20
N GLU A 127 9.48 -7.06 -0.55
CA GLU A 127 8.10 -6.87 -0.98
C GLU A 127 7.22 -7.16 0.23
N LEU A 128 6.58 -6.13 0.78
CA LEU A 128 5.52 -6.34 1.76
C LEU A 128 4.42 -7.14 1.04
N PRO A 129 4.07 -8.36 1.47
CA PRO A 129 2.90 -9.02 0.92
C PRO A 129 1.71 -8.09 1.15
N GLU A 130 1.01 -7.75 0.09
CA GLU A 130 -0.22 -6.98 0.18
C GLU A 130 -1.09 -7.67 1.22
N ILE A 131 -1.43 -6.96 2.30
CA ILE A 131 -2.32 -7.51 3.31
C ILE A 131 -3.66 -7.69 2.58
N PRO A 132 -4.15 -8.92 2.33
CA PRO A 132 -5.49 -9.08 1.80
C PRO A 132 -6.40 -8.48 2.86
N HIS A 133 -7.02 -7.34 2.53
CA HIS A 133 -7.94 -6.65 3.41
C HIS A 133 -9.08 -7.64 3.69
N SER A 134 -9.07 -8.21 4.91
CA SER A 134 -10.13 -9.09 5.39
C SER A 134 -11.45 -8.33 5.34
N GLY A 135 -12.24 -8.61 4.30
CA GLY A 135 -13.44 -7.86 4.00
C GLY A 135 -14.34 -8.54 2.97
N ASN A 136 -14.49 -9.87 3.00
CA ASN A 136 -15.77 -10.49 2.65
C ASN A 136 -15.91 -11.91 3.21
N THR A 137 -16.36 -11.99 4.47
CA THR A 137 -16.98 -13.19 5.03
C THR A 137 -18.43 -12.86 5.33
N LYS A 138 -19.32 -13.15 4.37
CA LYS A 138 -20.73 -13.58 4.57
C LYS A 138 -21.07 -14.50 3.39
N GLN A 139 -21.09 -15.82 3.61
CA GLN A 139 -22.25 -16.66 3.98
C GLN A 139 -23.01 -17.22 2.77
N GLY A 140 -23.30 -18.52 2.86
CA GLY A 140 -24.04 -19.34 1.87
C GLY A 140 -23.31 -20.66 1.65
N GLN A 141 -23.16 -21.54 2.64
CA GLN A 141 -24.12 -22.64 2.87
C GLN A 141 -24.81 -23.13 1.59
N ALA A 142 -24.25 -24.19 1.00
CA ALA A 142 -25.00 -25.36 0.59
C ALA A 142 -24.02 -26.54 0.52
N ALA A 143 -23.98 -27.32 1.59
CA ALA A 143 -23.54 -28.69 1.50
C ALA A 143 -24.57 -29.44 0.62
N SER A 144 -24.13 -29.94 -0.52
CA SER A 144 -24.83 -30.99 -1.25
C SER A 144 -23.80 -32.10 -1.49
N ILE A 145 -23.73 -33.03 -0.54
CA ILE A 145 -23.21 -34.38 -0.72
C ILE A 145 -24.19 -35.31 0.02
N GLU A 146 -24.55 -36.41 -0.64
CA GLU A 146 -25.51 -37.49 -0.28
C GLU A 146 -26.99 -37.15 -0.54
N SER A 147 -27.75 -37.93 -1.33
CA SER A 147 -27.63 -39.30 -1.85
C SER A 147 -28.10 -39.41 -3.31
#